data_AF-A0A2H9PSU2-F1
#
_entry.id   AF-A0A2H9PSU2-F1
#
_cell.length_a   1.000
_cell.length_b   1.000
_cell.length_c   1.000
_cell.angle_alpha   90.00
_cell.angle_beta   90.00
_cell.angle_gamma   90.00
#
_symmetry.space_group_name_H-M   'P 1'
#
loop_
_entity.id
_entity.type
_entity.pdbx_description
1 polymer ?
#
loop_
_entity_poly.entity_id
_entity_poly.type
_entity_poly.pdbx_seq_one_letter_code
_entity_poly.pdbx_strand_id
1 'polypeptide(L)'
;MSASKAATVADTNASPVKAAAKSKAAVADAPVAQDAATDKAPAKQTAPSKSAKTISATDDDAPALPATLHGKDFVGRVVSAKMQRTVTVEWDRSVYNRKYERYSQRRSRVHARNIVNAKEGDKVRIRESRSLAKSVSFVVVEVL
;
A
#
# COMPACT_ATOMS: atom_id res chain seq x y z
N MET A 1 40.08 46.17 -18.22
CA MET A 1 40.87 45.38 -19.19
C MET A 1 40.55 43.92 -18.92
N SER A 2 39.40 43.43 -19.38
CA SER A 2 39.22 42.72 -20.65
C SER A 2 40.12 41.50 -20.79
N ALA A 3 39.56 40.33 -20.49
CA ALA A 3 39.62 39.17 -21.39
C ALA A 3 38.58 38.13 -20.91
N SER A 4 37.53 38.00 -21.71
CA SER A 4 36.48 36.98 -21.61
C SER A 4 37.06 35.57 -21.73
N LYS A 5 36.48 34.61 -21.00
CA LYS A 5 36.53 33.21 -21.40
C LYS A 5 35.15 32.58 -21.21
N ALA A 6 34.40 32.58 -22.32
CA ALA A 6 33.23 31.77 -22.50
C ALA A 6 33.66 30.32 -22.78
N ALA A 7 32.96 29.36 -22.16
CA ALA A 7 32.82 28.00 -22.68
C ALA A 7 31.60 27.37 -22.00
N THR A 8 30.45 27.64 -22.63
CA THR A 8 29.19 26.94 -22.48
C THR A 8 29.38 25.50 -22.99
N VAL A 9 29.16 24.50 -22.14
CA VAL A 9 28.90 23.13 -22.58
C VAL A 9 27.46 22.80 -22.21
N ALA A 10 26.59 22.98 -23.19
CA ALA A 10 25.23 22.49 -23.15
C ALA A 10 25.28 20.98 -23.43
N ASP A 11 24.84 20.18 -22.45
CA ASP A 11 24.59 18.76 -22.64
C ASP A 11 23.24 18.61 -23.37
N THR A 12 23.29 18.71 -24.70
CA THR A 12 22.19 18.30 -25.56
C THR A 12 22.31 16.81 -25.81
N ASN A 13 21.61 16.00 -25.01
CA ASN A 13 21.25 14.66 -25.43
C ASN A 13 19.80 14.35 -25.08
N ALA A 14 18.91 15.03 -25.79
CA ALA A 14 17.66 14.44 -26.20
C ALA A 14 17.88 13.89 -27.62
N SER A 15 17.81 12.57 -27.78
CA SER A 15 17.37 12.01 -29.05
C SER A 15 16.43 10.82 -28.83
N PRO A 16 15.25 10.85 -29.46
CA PRO A 16 14.21 9.84 -29.36
C PRO A 16 14.46 8.74 -30.40
N VAL A 17 14.25 7.48 -30.01
CA VAL A 17 14.17 6.39 -30.99
C VAL A 17 12.75 6.35 -31.56
N LYS A 18 12.66 6.74 -32.83
CA LYS A 18 11.47 6.96 -33.66
C LYS A 18 11.07 5.68 -34.42
N ALA A 19 9.78 5.36 -34.33
CA ALA A 19 8.83 4.86 -35.34
C ALA A 19 9.10 3.64 -36.26
N ALA A 20 8.11 2.75 -36.32
CA ALA A 20 7.41 2.23 -37.51
C ALA A 20 6.18 1.42 -37.01
N ALA A 21 4.91 1.81 -37.10
CA ALA A 21 4.02 2.13 -38.24
C ALA A 21 3.71 0.96 -39.20
N LYS A 22 2.53 0.31 -39.01
CA LYS A 22 1.45 0.05 -40.02
C LYS A 22 0.27 -0.72 -39.39
N SER A 23 -0.92 -0.10 -39.26
CA SER A 23 -2.15 -0.21 -40.11
C SER A 23 -2.95 -1.50 -39.85
N LYS A 24 -4.28 -1.61 -39.72
CA LYS A 24 -5.50 -0.91 -40.22
C LYS A 24 -6.69 -1.60 -39.49
N ALA A 25 -7.72 -0.95 -38.92
CA ALA A 25 -9.05 -0.60 -39.47
C ALA A 25 -9.95 -0.32 -38.22
N ALA A 26 -10.65 0.79 -38.02
CA ALA A 26 -11.82 1.33 -38.73
C ALA A 26 -13.06 0.40 -38.71
N VAL A 27 -13.97 0.60 -37.74
CA VAL A 27 -15.42 0.74 -37.97
C VAL A 27 -15.98 1.69 -36.90
N ALA A 28 -16.68 2.72 -37.37
CA ALA A 28 -17.56 3.60 -36.63
C ALA A 28 -19.00 3.17 -36.90
N ASP A 29 -19.87 3.29 -35.90
CA ASP A 29 -21.27 3.69 -36.13
C ASP A 29 -21.76 4.52 -34.96
N ALA A 30 -22.66 5.44 -35.27
CA ALA A 30 -23.05 6.63 -34.52
C ALA A 30 -24.42 6.40 -33.82
N PRO A 31 -24.95 7.37 -33.05
CA PRO A 31 -25.78 7.15 -31.87
C PRO A 31 -27.30 7.19 -32.13
N VAL A 32 -28.08 6.67 -31.18
CA VAL A 32 -29.54 6.92 -31.06
C VAL A 32 -29.88 7.48 -29.67
N ALA A 33 -30.71 8.53 -29.69
CA ALA A 33 -31.19 9.38 -28.59
C ALA A 33 -32.16 8.65 -27.63
N GLN A 34 -32.04 8.89 -26.31
CA GLN A 34 -32.95 9.65 -25.42
C GLN A 34 -34.44 9.28 -25.44
N ASP A 35 -34.93 8.81 -24.30
CA ASP A 35 -36.33 8.95 -23.86
C ASP A 35 -36.40 9.12 -22.33
N ALA A 36 -37.48 9.77 -21.92
CA ALA A 36 -37.56 10.75 -20.84
C ALA A 36 -37.84 10.22 -19.42
N ALA A 37 -37.60 11.12 -18.46
CA ALA A 37 -37.82 11.00 -17.02
C ALA A 37 -39.29 10.79 -16.62
N THR A 38 -39.50 10.11 -15.49
CA THR A 38 -40.53 10.50 -14.51
C THR A 38 -40.06 10.18 -13.09
N ASP A 39 -40.13 11.23 -12.28
CA ASP A 39 -39.89 11.37 -10.85
C ASP A 39 -40.66 10.37 -9.97
N LYS A 40 -39.95 9.79 -8.98
CA LYS A 40 -40.48 9.70 -7.62
C LYS A 40 -39.40 10.03 -6.60
N ALA A 41 -39.69 11.09 -5.87
CA ALA A 41 -38.93 11.73 -4.80
C ALA A 41 -38.48 10.78 -3.66
N PRO A 42 -37.52 11.23 -2.82
CA PRO A 42 -36.45 10.42 -2.23
C PRO A 42 -36.74 9.96 -0.80
N ALA A 43 -36.23 8.79 -0.43
CA ALA A 43 -36.09 8.41 0.97
C ALA A 43 -34.89 7.48 1.19
N LYS A 44 -34.05 7.90 2.14
CA LYS A 44 -33.07 7.13 2.92
C LYS A 44 -31.67 6.97 2.31
N GLN A 45 -30.81 7.91 2.71
CA GLN A 45 -29.38 7.68 2.89
C GLN A 45 -29.17 6.33 3.60
N THR A 46 -28.59 5.37 2.90
CA THR A 46 -28.09 4.13 3.51
C THR A 46 -26.58 4.16 3.36
N ALA A 47 -25.90 4.11 4.50
CA ALA A 47 -24.46 4.21 4.69
C ALA A 47 -23.67 3.28 3.75
N PRO A 48 -22.40 3.60 3.41
CA PRO A 48 -21.56 2.67 2.67
C PRO A 48 -21.42 1.39 3.50
N SER A 49 -22.07 0.33 3.04
CA SER A 49 -21.93 -0.99 3.59
C SER A 49 -20.46 -1.36 3.49
N LYS A 50 -19.82 -1.50 4.66
CA LYS A 50 -18.59 -2.28 4.81
C LYS A 50 -18.81 -3.59 4.07
N SER A 51 -18.19 -3.74 2.91
CA SER A 51 -18.15 -4.99 2.17
C SER A 51 -17.25 -5.94 2.96
N ALA A 52 -17.83 -6.54 3.99
CA ALA A 52 -17.28 -7.64 4.73
C ALA A 52 -16.97 -8.75 3.73
N LYS A 53 -15.70 -9.02 3.53
CA LYS A 53 -15.27 -10.18 2.76
C LYS A 53 -15.59 -11.41 3.60
N THR A 54 -16.62 -12.13 3.20
CA THR A 54 -16.96 -13.46 3.73
C THR A 54 -15.75 -14.37 3.55
N ILE A 55 -15.10 -14.71 4.66
CA ILE A 55 -14.07 -15.75 4.71
C ILE A 55 -14.76 -17.05 5.13
N SER A 56 -14.89 -17.98 4.19
CA SER A 56 -15.30 -19.34 4.46
C SER A 56 -14.17 -20.29 4.09
N ALA A 57 -13.47 -20.80 5.11
CA ALA A 57 -13.03 -22.20 5.25
C ALA A 57 -12.05 -22.34 6.44
N THR A 58 -12.59 -22.91 7.54
CA THR A 58 -11.94 -23.79 8.53
C THR A 58 -10.56 -23.41 9.07
N ASP A 59 -10.57 -22.63 10.15
CA ASP A 59 -9.90 -22.94 11.43
C ASP A 59 -10.50 -21.97 12.49
N ASP A 60 -11.31 -22.50 13.40
CA ASP A 60 -12.03 -21.81 14.48
C ASP A 60 -11.11 -21.35 15.63
N ASP A 61 -9.99 -20.71 15.29
CA ASP A 61 -9.00 -20.23 16.23
C ASP A 61 -8.66 -18.78 15.86
N ALA A 62 -9.66 -17.90 15.82
CA ALA A 62 -9.42 -16.47 15.85
C ALA A 62 -9.02 -16.13 17.30
N PRO A 63 -7.73 -15.97 17.63
CA PRO A 63 -7.36 -15.70 19.00
C PRO A 63 -7.92 -14.34 19.39
N ALA A 64 -8.60 -14.29 20.53
CA ALA A 64 -9.04 -13.03 21.12
C ALA A 64 -7.86 -12.03 21.17
N LEU A 65 -8.15 -10.77 20.83
CA LEU A 65 -7.19 -9.68 20.98
C LEU A 65 -6.65 -9.70 22.41
N PRO A 66 -5.32 -9.57 22.62
CA PRO A 66 -4.81 -9.47 23.98
C PRO A 66 -5.45 -8.25 24.66
N ALA A 67 -5.89 -8.43 25.90
CA ALA A 67 -6.73 -7.49 26.64
C ALA A 67 -6.13 -6.07 26.82
N THR A 68 -4.86 -5.86 26.47
CA THR A 68 -4.23 -4.53 26.50
C THR A 68 -3.20 -4.38 25.39
N LEU A 69 -3.59 -3.71 24.31
CA LEU A 69 -2.68 -3.15 23.33
C LEU A 69 -2.19 -1.79 23.83
N HIS A 70 -0.90 -1.48 23.67
CA HIS A 70 -0.30 -0.23 24.16
C HIS A 70 0.82 0.22 23.23
N GLY A 71 1.46 1.35 23.55
CA GLY A 71 2.69 1.76 22.88
C GLY A 71 2.49 2.28 21.47
N LYS A 72 3.39 1.89 20.56
CA LYS A 72 3.53 2.48 19.23
C LYS A 72 2.72 1.72 18.17
N ASP A 73 2.19 2.47 17.21
CA ASP A 73 1.56 1.95 16.00
C ASP A 73 2.50 2.10 14.80
N PHE A 74 2.57 1.07 13.95
CA PHE A 74 3.27 1.14 12.68
C PHE A 74 2.36 0.66 11.54
N VAL A 75 2.57 1.22 10.36
CA VAL A 75 1.92 0.78 9.13
C VAL A 75 3.00 0.20 8.23
N GLY A 76 2.80 -1.03 7.78
CA GLY A 76 3.76 -1.73 6.95
C GLY A 76 3.09 -2.71 5.98
N ARG A 77 3.91 -3.42 5.22
CA ARG A 77 3.46 -4.47 4.30
C ARG A 77 3.83 -5.84 4.85
N VAL A 78 2.97 -6.82 4.64
CA VAL A 78 3.26 -8.21 4.98
C VAL A 78 4.21 -8.81 3.95
N VAL A 79 5.39 -9.26 4.41
CA VAL A 79 6.42 -9.90 3.58
C VAL A 79 6.20 -11.40 3.47
N SER A 80 5.82 -12.02 4.58
CA SER A 80 5.70 -13.47 4.70
C SER A 80 4.63 -13.82 5.71
N ALA A 81 3.74 -14.71 5.31
CA ALA A 81 2.69 -15.30 6.15
C ALA A 81 2.93 -16.81 6.37
N LYS A 82 4.19 -17.26 6.22
CA LYS A 82 4.55 -18.68 6.31
C LYS A 82 4.54 -19.25 7.73
N MET A 83 4.58 -18.39 8.75
CA MET A 83 4.58 -18.82 10.14
C MET A 83 3.15 -19.07 10.62
N GLN A 84 2.97 -20.06 11.49
CA GLN A 84 1.68 -20.35 12.10
C GLN A 84 1.21 -19.15 12.94
N ARG A 85 0.01 -18.63 12.63
CA ARG A 85 -0.67 -17.53 13.34
C ARG A 85 0.15 -16.23 13.46
N THR A 86 1.25 -16.08 12.71
CA THR A 86 2.19 -14.95 12.83
C THR A 86 2.62 -14.51 11.44
N VAL A 87 2.76 -13.20 11.24
CA VAL A 87 3.20 -12.60 9.98
C VAL A 87 4.44 -11.77 10.19
N THR A 88 5.28 -11.68 9.16
CA THR A 88 6.43 -10.76 9.13
C THR A 88 6.02 -9.50 8.39
N VAL A 89 6.06 -8.37 9.08
CA VAL A 89 5.70 -7.05 8.55
C VAL A 89 6.97 -6.24 8.35
N GLU A 90 7.08 -5.56 7.21
CA GLU A 90 8.17 -4.63 6.93
C GLU A 90 7.69 -3.24 6.56
N TRP A 91 8.47 -2.23 6.94
CA TRP A 91 8.29 -0.86 6.49
C TRP A 91 9.65 -0.19 6.28
N ASP A 92 9.68 0.74 5.33
CA ASP A 92 10.85 1.53 5.02
C ASP A 92 10.86 2.80 5.90
N ARG A 93 12.04 3.20 6.36
CA ARG A 93 12.27 4.47 7.04
C ARG A 93 13.58 5.09 6.57
N SER A 94 13.55 6.39 6.31
CA SER A 94 14.76 7.18 6.04
C SER A 94 15.44 7.57 7.35
N VAL A 95 16.69 7.18 7.53
CA VAL A 95 17.50 7.56 8.70
C VAL A 95 18.60 8.53 8.28
N TYR A 96 18.67 9.67 8.94
CA TYR A 96 19.70 10.69 8.72
C TYR A 96 21.04 10.26 9.34
N ASN A 97 22.06 10.13 8.50
CA ASN A 97 23.42 9.84 8.95
C ASN A 97 24.17 11.15 9.23
N ARG A 98 24.30 11.51 10.51
CA ARG A 98 24.87 12.79 10.96
C ARG A 98 26.28 13.07 10.41
N LYS A 99 27.14 12.04 10.30
CA LYS A 99 28.53 12.18 9.81
C LYS A 99 28.59 12.62 8.33
N TYR A 100 27.63 12.19 7.52
CA TYR A 100 27.66 12.38 6.06
C TYR A 100 26.56 13.31 5.56
N GLU A 101 25.74 13.85 6.46
CA GLU A 101 24.60 14.73 6.16
C GLU A 101 23.65 14.19 5.08
N ARG A 102 23.53 12.85 5.03
CA ARG A 102 22.75 12.13 4.00
C ARG A 102 21.74 11.20 4.64
N TYR A 103 20.60 11.03 3.97
CA TYR A 103 19.60 10.04 4.35
C TYR A 103 19.94 8.66 3.78
N SER A 104 19.78 7.62 4.60
CA SER A 104 19.87 6.22 4.19
C SER A 104 18.49 5.56 4.32
N GLN A 105 18.11 4.76 3.33
CA GLN A 105 16.89 3.95 3.40
C GLN A 105 17.17 2.70 4.24
N ARG A 106 16.40 2.50 5.31
CA ARG A 106 16.46 1.31 6.15
C ARG A 106 15.13 0.59 6.14
N ARG A 107 15.16 -0.73 6.10
CA ARG A 107 13.98 -1.58 6.28
C ARG A 107 13.91 -2.07 7.71
N SER A 108 12.78 -1.89 8.37
CA SER A 108 12.49 -2.47 9.68
C SER A 108 11.55 -3.65 9.49
N ARG A 109 11.89 -4.80 10.09
CA ARG A 109 11.11 -6.04 10.03
C ARG A 109 10.72 -6.46 11.43
N VAL A 110 9.46 -6.82 11.60
CA VAL A 110 8.88 -7.20 12.88
C VAL A 110 7.93 -8.36 12.69
N HIS A 111 7.91 -9.27 13.68
CA HIS A 111 6.92 -10.34 13.72
C HIS A 111 5.69 -9.90 14.52
N ALA A 112 4.53 -10.06 13.90
CA ALA A 112 3.24 -9.69 14.49
C ALA A 112 2.30 -10.89 14.51
N ARG A 113 1.54 -11.04 15.59
CA ARG A 113 0.48 -12.04 15.69
C ARG A 113 -0.64 -11.70 14.70
N ASN A 114 -1.02 -12.67 13.88
CA ASN A 114 -2.08 -12.54 12.90
C ASN A 114 -3.42 -12.87 13.55
N ILE A 115 -4.26 -11.85 13.74
CA ILE A 115 -5.63 -12.00 14.27
C ILE A 115 -6.67 -11.78 13.17
N VAL A 116 -6.32 -10.98 12.15
CA VAL A 116 -7.23 -10.53 11.08
C VAL A 116 -7.02 -11.33 9.79
N ASN A 117 -6.31 -12.46 9.85
CA ASN A 117 -5.98 -13.32 8.70
C ASN A 117 -5.36 -12.56 7.51
N ALA A 118 -4.41 -11.67 7.78
CA ALA A 118 -3.67 -10.92 6.76
C ALA A 118 -2.81 -11.85 5.89
N LYS A 119 -2.75 -11.58 4.59
CA LYS A 119 -1.99 -12.34 3.58
C LYS A 119 -0.73 -11.59 3.15
N GLU A 120 0.13 -12.29 2.40
CA GLU A 120 1.34 -11.69 1.82
C GLU A 120 0.98 -10.56 0.86
N GLY A 121 1.68 -9.43 0.97
CA GLY A 121 1.46 -8.24 0.14
C GLY A 121 0.46 -7.22 0.71
N ASP A 122 -0.34 -7.61 1.70
CA ASP A 122 -1.33 -6.71 2.32
C ASP A 122 -0.65 -5.56 3.08
N LYS A 123 -1.28 -4.38 3.07
CA LYS A 123 -0.92 -3.29 3.96
C LYS A 123 -1.63 -3.50 5.29
N VAL A 124 -0.87 -3.47 6.38
CA VAL A 124 -1.38 -3.76 7.72
C VAL A 124 -0.96 -2.69 8.70
N ARG A 125 -1.86 -2.39 9.63
CA ARG A 125 -1.58 -1.59 10.82
C ARG A 125 -1.28 -2.54 11.97
N ILE A 126 -0.05 -2.47 12.48
CA ILE A 126 0.40 -3.21 13.65
C ILE A 126 0.46 -2.29 14.87
N ARG A 127 0.13 -2.85 16.03
CA ARG A 127 0.24 -2.19 17.33
C ARG A 127 1.11 -3.00 18.26
N GLU A 128 1.87 -2.31 19.09
CA GLU A 128 2.66 -2.90 20.16
C GLU A 128 1.76 -3.53 21.26
N SER A 129 2.25 -4.60 21.87
CA SER A 129 1.56 -5.38 22.89
C SER A 129 2.57 -5.87 23.91
N ARG A 130 2.09 -6.50 25.00
CA ARG A 130 2.97 -7.37 25.79
C ARG A 130 3.62 -8.41 24.88
N SER A 131 4.83 -8.84 25.24
CA SER A 131 5.49 -9.95 24.54
C SER A 131 4.59 -11.20 24.58
N LEU A 132 4.30 -11.74 23.40
CA LEU A 132 3.55 -12.97 23.19
C LEU A 132 4.49 -14.17 23.00
N ALA A 133 5.66 -13.92 22.40
CA ALA A 133 6.77 -14.86 22.25
C ALA A 133 8.09 -14.09 22.16
N LYS A 134 9.23 -14.79 22.08
CA LYS A 134 10.58 -14.20 22.07
C LYS A 134 10.75 -13.05 21.08
N SER A 135 10.18 -13.19 19.87
CA SER A 135 10.29 -12.18 18.81
C SER A 135 8.95 -11.54 18.41
N VAL A 136 7.85 -11.98 19.03
CA VAL A 136 6.48 -11.53 18.71
C VAL A 136 5.97 -10.66 19.85
N SER A 137 6.08 -9.35 19.67
CA SER A 137 5.56 -8.34 20.61
C SER A 137 4.52 -7.42 19.97
N PHE A 138 4.12 -7.70 18.73
CA PHE A 138 3.19 -6.89 17.96
C PHE A 138 1.97 -7.70 17.53
N VAL A 139 0.87 -7.00 17.29
CA VAL A 139 -0.41 -7.57 16.86
C VAL A 139 -0.92 -6.81 15.65
N VAL A 140 -1.43 -7.53 14.66
CA VAL A 140 -2.13 -6.92 13.51
C VAL A 140 -3.52 -6.50 13.95
N VAL A 141 -3.82 -5.20 13.84
CA VAL A 141 -5.10 -4.62 14.26
C VAL A 141 -6.05 -4.47 13.08
N GLU A 142 -5.54 -4.04 11.93
CA GLU A 142 -6.35 -3.70 10.76
C GLU A 142 -5.58 -3.96 9.47
N VAL A 143 -6.29 -4.39 8.43
CA VAL A 143 -5.80 -4.49 7.04
C VAL A 143 -6.33 -3.27 6.28
N LEU A 144 -5.44 -2.55 5.59
CA LEU A 144 -5.71 -1.31 4.85
C LEU A 144 -5.82 -1.51 3.34
#